data_AF-A0A438WP40-F1
#
_entry.id   AF-A0A438WP40-F1
#
_cell.length_a   1.000
_cell.length_b   1.000
_cell.length_c   1.000
_cell.angle_alpha   90.00
_cell.angle_beta   90.00
_cell.angle_gamma   90.00
#
_symmetry.space_group_name_H-M   'P 1'
#
loop_
_entity.id
_entity.type
_entity.pdbx_description
1 polymer ?
#
loop_
_entity_poly.entity_id
_entity_poly.type
_entity_poly.pdbx_seq_one_letter_code
_entity_poly.pdbx_strand_id
1 'polypeptide(L)'
;VLRQPFGGIKKSAVGFGRKVGIFNYITQFVNIHQEEEDENALKNPLSETLEGLTQKGYDEHTHELKRAIFMAKSYAYHYKHEFSQAKDYVKIRGEDNLFSYIKVKSVGYRITEKDTLSDMLGVALACLISQIPLTISAENERANKDLTFFLECLKALRANAPIVYESLQKFSENLNAFNRVRYLKSGLDLLHEQAS
;
A
#
# COMPACT_ATOMS: atom_id res chain seq x y z
N VAL A 1 -11.85 -11.47 23.61
CA VAL A 1 -13.00 -11.60 22.69
C VAL A 1 -12.46 -11.67 21.27
N LEU A 2 -12.49 -12.85 20.62
CA LEU A 2 -12.02 -13.06 19.23
C LEU A 2 -13.13 -13.57 18.29
N ARG A 3 -14.30 -13.89 18.83
CA ARG A 3 -15.39 -14.57 18.12
C ARG A 3 -15.95 -13.69 17.00
N GLN A 4 -16.31 -12.44 17.30
CA GLN A 4 -16.73 -11.45 16.30
C GLN A 4 -16.01 -10.12 16.51
N PRO A 5 -14.85 -9.92 15.86
CA PRO A 5 -14.17 -8.63 15.91
C PRO A 5 -15.09 -7.48 15.45
N PHE A 6 -15.22 -6.47 16.29
CA PHE A 6 -16.25 -5.43 16.14
C PHE A 6 -15.69 -4.13 15.57
N GLY A 7 -16.43 -3.51 14.67
CA GLY A 7 -16.03 -2.31 13.95
C GLY A 7 -16.72 -2.24 12.58
N GLY A 8 -17.24 -1.07 12.23
CA GLY A 8 -17.97 -0.85 10.98
C GLY A 8 -17.10 -0.25 9.87
N ILE A 9 -17.74 0.25 8.82
CA ILE A 9 -17.11 0.87 7.64
C ILE A 9 -17.81 2.19 7.30
N LYS A 10 -17.21 3.01 6.43
CA LYS A 10 -17.75 4.33 6.02
C LYS A 10 -17.88 5.25 7.25
N LYS A 11 -19.02 5.94 7.41
CA LYS A 11 -19.26 6.93 8.48
C LYS A 11 -19.21 6.35 9.90
N SER A 12 -19.24 5.03 10.07
CA SER A 12 -19.16 4.38 11.39
C SER A 12 -17.74 4.08 11.85
N ALA A 13 -16.71 4.50 11.10
CA ALA A 13 -15.31 4.31 11.47
C ALA A 13 -14.46 5.49 10.96
N VAL A 14 -13.62 6.05 11.83
CA VAL A 14 -12.62 7.07 11.49
C VAL A 14 -11.22 6.45 11.62
N GLY A 15 -10.27 6.85 10.78
CA GLY A 15 -8.91 6.31 10.75
C GLY A 15 -8.80 4.98 9.99
N PHE A 16 -7.87 4.11 10.41
CA PHE A 16 -7.58 2.84 9.70
C PHE A 16 -8.72 1.80 9.76
N GLY A 17 -9.72 2.00 10.63
CA GLY A 17 -10.90 1.14 10.69
C GLY A 17 -10.60 -0.29 11.14
N ARG A 18 -9.58 -0.47 12.00
CA ARG A 18 -9.23 -1.78 12.55
C ARG A 18 -10.27 -2.21 13.58
N LYS A 19 -10.78 -3.44 13.46
CA LYS A 19 -11.79 -4.00 14.37
C LYS A 19 -11.20 -4.25 15.76
N VAL A 20 -11.95 -3.91 16.81
CA VAL A 20 -11.63 -4.27 18.20
C VAL A 20 -11.77 -5.79 18.36
N GLY A 21 -10.89 -6.40 19.17
CA GLY A 21 -10.97 -7.84 19.46
C GLY A 21 -10.40 -8.71 18.35
N ILE A 22 -9.35 -8.25 17.65
CA ILE A 22 -8.52 -9.06 16.74
C ILE A 22 -7.06 -8.62 16.83
N PHE A 23 -6.13 -9.47 16.37
CA PHE A 23 -4.69 -9.27 16.50
C PHE A 23 -4.19 -7.93 15.95
N ASN A 24 -4.78 -7.45 14.85
CA ASN A 24 -4.33 -6.20 14.24
C ASN A 24 -4.74 -4.95 15.02
N TYR A 25 -5.66 -5.03 16.00
CA TYR A 25 -6.13 -3.83 16.70
C TYR A 25 -5.02 -3.09 17.44
N ILE A 26 -4.09 -3.82 18.07
CA ILE A 26 -3.01 -3.21 18.86
C ILE A 26 -2.03 -2.41 17.99
N THR A 27 -1.88 -2.81 16.72
CA THR A 27 -0.90 -2.21 15.79
C THR A 27 -1.19 -0.76 15.44
N GLN A 28 -2.32 -0.17 15.87
CA GLN A 28 -2.64 1.25 15.64
C GLN A 28 -2.14 2.18 16.75
N PHE A 29 -1.64 1.62 17.85
CA PHE A 29 -1.14 2.37 19.01
C PHE A 29 0.39 2.30 19.12
N VAL A 30 1.07 1.85 18.07
CA VAL A 30 2.53 1.68 18.02
C VAL A 30 3.05 2.14 16.67
N ASN A 31 4.31 2.60 16.67
CA ASN A 31 5.05 2.87 15.44
C ASN A 31 5.81 1.61 15.04
N ILE A 32 5.40 1.00 13.93
CA ILE A 32 6.04 -0.20 13.40
C ILE A 32 7.15 0.22 12.44
N HIS A 33 8.35 -0.29 12.68
CA HIS A 33 9.49 -0.19 11.79
C HIS A 33 10.03 -1.61 11.53
N GLN A 34 10.73 -1.76 10.42
CA GLN A 34 11.34 -3.03 10.01
C GLN A 34 12.86 -2.91 10.16
N GLU A 35 13.43 -3.75 11.04
CA GLU A 35 14.89 -3.84 11.24
C GLU A 35 15.52 -4.87 10.29
N GLU A 36 14.82 -5.98 10.03
CA GLU A 36 15.31 -7.09 9.22
C GLU A 36 14.31 -7.48 8.14
N GLU A 37 14.79 -8.11 7.08
CA GLU A 37 13.96 -8.67 6.01
C GLU A 37 13.01 -9.75 6.58
N ASP A 38 11.76 -9.72 6.11
CA ASP A 38 10.77 -10.75 6.39
C ASP A 38 11.20 -12.13 5.83
N GLU A 39 11.26 -13.14 6.68
CA GLU A 39 11.58 -14.51 6.26
C GLU A 39 10.55 -15.08 5.28
N ASN A 40 9.33 -14.53 5.28
CA ASN A 40 8.24 -14.98 4.44
C ASN A 40 8.23 -14.25 3.09
N ALA A 41 8.76 -14.92 2.07
CA ALA A 41 8.84 -14.38 0.71
C ALA A 41 8.24 -15.36 -0.31
N LEU A 42 7.45 -14.84 -1.25
CA LEU A 42 6.89 -15.61 -2.37
C LEU A 42 7.23 -14.95 -3.71
N LYS A 43 8.01 -15.65 -4.54
CA LYS A 43 8.24 -15.23 -5.92
C LYS A 43 6.92 -15.10 -6.67
N ASN A 44 6.81 -14.03 -7.45
CA ASN A 44 5.63 -13.69 -8.23
C ASN A 44 6.02 -12.88 -9.48
N PRO A 45 5.13 -12.77 -10.48
CA PRO A 45 5.44 -12.10 -11.74
C PRO A 45 5.93 -10.66 -11.61
N LEU A 46 5.46 -9.91 -10.58
CA LEU A 46 5.90 -8.53 -10.36
C LEU A 46 7.36 -8.51 -9.86
N SER A 47 7.69 -9.36 -8.89
CA SER A 47 9.07 -9.48 -8.40
C SER A 47 10.04 -9.91 -9.50
N GLU A 48 9.64 -10.86 -10.36
CA GLU A 48 10.47 -11.34 -11.48
C GLU A 48 10.68 -10.25 -12.54
N THR A 49 9.64 -9.45 -12.80
CA THR A 49 9.74 -8.31 -13.73
C THR A 49 10.75 -7.29 -13.23
N LEU A 50 10.72 -6.94 -11.94
CA LEU A 50 11.68 -6.00 -11.34
C LEU A 50 13.09 -6.58 -11.28
N GLU A 51 13.25 -7.88 -11.02
CA GLU A 51 14.54 -8.58 -11.12
C GLU A 51 15.12 -8.44 -12.53
N GLY A 52 14.29 -8.59 -13.57
CA GLY A 52 14.72 -8.38 -14.96
C GLY A 52 15.16 -6.95 -15.28
N LEU A 53 14.72 -5.95 -14.52
CA LEU A 53 15.22 -4.57 -14.65
C LEU A 53 16.60 -4.41 -14.02
N THR A 54 16.88 -5.06 -12.88
CA THR A 54 18.21 -4.97 -12.24
C THR A 54 19.35 -5.45 -13.15
N GLN A 55 19.08 -6.46 -13.99
CA GLN A 55 20.06 -7.01 -14.93
C GLN A 55 20.36 -6.09 -16.13
N LYS A 56 19.56 -5.03 -16.34
CA LYS A 56 19.71 -4.07 -17.44
C LYS A 56 20.57 -2.85 -17.09
N GLY A 57 21.23 -2.83 -15.92
CA GLY A 57 22.24 -1.82 -15.58
C GLY A 57 21.70 -0.50 -15.00
N TYR A 58 20.60 -0.54 -14.26
CA TYR A 58 20.11 0.64 -13.51
C TYR A 58 20.90 0.82 -12.20
N ASP A 59 22.20 1.10 -12.33
CA ASP A 59 23.16 1.06 -11.22
C ASP A 59 22.80 2.05 -10.09
N GLU A 60 22.33 3.26 -10.42
CA GLU A 60 21.98 4.30 -9.45
C GLU A 60 20.80 3.95 -8.54
N HIS A 61 19.91 3.05 -8.98
CA HIS A 61 18.71 2.64 -8.26
C HIS A 61 18.79 1.23 -7.68
N THR A 62 19.94 0.56 -7.79
CA THR A 62 20.08 -0.87 -7.47
C THR A 62 19.61 -1.22 -6.06
N HIS A 63 19.96 -0.40 -5.05
CA HIS A 63 19.57 -0.66 -3.67
C HIS A 63 18.05 -0.55 -3.47
N GLU A 64 17.45 0.55 -3.93
CA GLU A 64 16.02 0.80 -3.85
C GLU A 64 15.20 -0.27 -4.60
N LEU A 65 15.67 -0.67 -5.77
CA LEU A 65 15.02 -1.70 -6.58
C LEU A 65 15.10 -3.09 -5.91
N LYS A 66 16.22 -3.43 -5.27
CA LYS A 66 16.34 -4.66 -4.46
C LYS A 66 15.35 -4.66 -3.30
N ARG A 67 15.18 -3.53 -2.60
CA ARG A 67 14.16 -3.39 -1.54
C ARG A 67 12.75 -3.58 -2.10
N ALA A 68 12.43 -2.97 -3.24
CA ALA A 68 11.12 -3.13 -3.88
C ALA A 68 10.86 -4.58 -4.35
N ILE A 69 11.87 -5.28 -4.87
CA ILE A 69 11.77 -6.72 -5.22
C ILE A 69 11.44 -7.55 -3.97
N PHE A 70 12.12 -7.27 -2.86
CA PHE A 70 11.86 -7.92 -1.59
C PHE A 70 10.43 -7.66 -1.10
N MET A 71 10.00 -6.39 -1.10
CA MET A 71 8.62 -6.00 -0.77
C MET A 71 7.60 -6.76 -1.63
N ALA A 72 7.82 -6.84 -2.95
CA ALA A 72 6.93 -7.58 -3.85
C ALA A 72 6.77 -9.05 -3.44
N LYS A 73 7.85 -9.69 -2.98
CA LYS A 73 7.81 -11.09 -2.52
C LYS A 73 7.09 -11.25 -1.19
N SER A 74 7.40 -10.40 -0.21
CA SER A 74 6.74 -10.42 1.10
C SER A 74 5.25 -10.13 0.97
N TYR A 75 4.88 -9.09 0.21
CA TYR A 75 3.48 -8.74 -0.02
C TYR A 75 2.70 -9.87 -0.70
N ALA A 76 3.30 -10.56 -1.69
CA ALA A 76 2.66 -11.70 -2.34
C ALA A 76 2.44 -12.86 -1.37
N TYR A 77 3.41 -13.12 -0.49
CA TYR A 77 3.27 -14.15 0.54
C TYR A 77 2.11 -13.81 1.49
N HIS A 78 2.12 -12.62 2.08
CA HIS A 78 1.11 -12.23 3.08
C HIS A 78 -0.27 -12.07 2.46
N TYR A 79 -0.36 -11.61 1.21
CA TYR A 79 -1.62 -11.60 0.49
C TYR A 79 -2.19 -13.02 0.35
N LYS A 80 -1.37 -13.99 -0.06
CA LYS A 80 -1.79 -15.39 -0.20
C LYS A 80 -2.21 -16.03 1.12
N HIS A 81 -1.48 -15.82 2.22
CA HIS A 81 -1.68 -16.59 3.46
C HIS A 81 -2.48 -15.87 4.56
N GLU A 82 -2.64 -14.54 4.46
CA GLU A 82 -3.38 -13.73 5.43
C GLU A 82 -4.51 -12.96 4.75
N PHE A 83 -4.19 -12.02 3.85
CA PHE A 83 -5.18 -11.02 3.41
C PHE A 83 -6.22 -11.53 2.40
N SER A 84 -5.95 -12.63 1.69
CA SER A 84 -6.93 -13.28 0.80
C SER A 84 -7.71 -14.41 1.47
N GLN A 85 -7.39 -14.75 2.72
CA GLN A 85 -7.98 -15.89 3.42
C GLN A 85 -9.17 -15.48 4.29
N ALA A 86 -10.16 -16.37 4.38
CA ALA A 86 -11.17 -16.32 5.44
C ALA A 86 -10.73 -17.27 6.56
N LYS A 87 -10.69 -16.77 7.81
CA LYS A 87 -10.18 -17.52 8.97
C LYS A 87 -11.24 -17.61 10.04
N ASP A 88 -11.44 -18.81 10.58
CA ASP A 88 -12.16 -19.03 11.83
C ASP A 88 -11.16 -19.24 12.97
N TYR A 89 -11.05 -18.24 13.85
CA TYR A 89 -10.11 -18.23 14.96
C TYR A 89 -10.62 -18.98 16.21
N VAL A 90 -11.92 -19.25 16.32
CA VAL A 90 -12.53 -19.79 17.56
C VAL A 90 -13.11 -21.20 17.36
N LYS A 91 -13.57 -21.54 16.14
CA LYS A 91 -14.05 -22.87 15.75
C LYS A 91 -15.10 -23.45 16.71
N ILE A 92 -16.22 -22.74 16.84
CA ILE A 92 -17.32 -23.15 17.72
C ILE A 92 -18.24 -24.13 16.98
N ARG A 93 -18.51 -25.29 17.59
CA ARG A 93 -19.46 -26.24 17.02
C ARG A 93 -20.85 -25.59 16.90
N GLY A 94 -21.38 -25.55 15.68
CA GLY A 94 -22.69 -24.97 15.38
C GLY A 94 -22.67 -23.48 15.04
N GLU A 95 -21.49 -22.85 14.96
CA GLU A 95 -21.38 -21.46 14.50
C GLU A 95 -20.03 -21.19 13.80
N ASP A 96 -20.11 -20.82 12.52
CA ASP A 96 -18.94 -20.39 11.74
C ASP A 96 -18.64 -18.91 11.98
N ASN A 97 -17.44 -18.62 12.47
CA ASN A 97 -17.01 -17.25 12.81
C ASN A 97 -15.89 -16.78 11.88
N LEU A 98 -16.27 -16.44 10.65
CA LEU A 98 -15.30 -16.07 9.61
C LEU A 98 -14.85 -14.62 9.73
N PHE A 99 -13.55 -14.44 9.85
CA PHE A 99 -12.87 -13.16 9.68
C PHE A 99 -12.18 -13.14 8.32
N SER A 100 -12.38 -12.07 7.55
CA SER A 100 -11.75 -11.87 6.24
C SER A 100 -11.49 -10.39 5.98
N TYR A 101 -10.58 -10.10 5.06
CA TYR A 101 -10.27 -8.75 4.62
C TYR A 101 -10.99 -8.46 3.30
N ILE A 102 -11.56 -7.26 3.19
CA ILE A 102 -12.13 -6.76 1.94
C ILE A 102 -11.26 -5.62 1.46
N LYS A 103 -10.80 -5.71 0.21
CA LYS A 103 -10.01 -4.66 -0.41
C LYS A 103 -10.79 -3.35 -0.51
N VAL A 104 -10.09 -2.23 -0.37
CA VAL A 104 -10.68 -0.91 -0.61
C VAL A 104 -10.94 -0.70 -2.10
N LYS A 105 -11.90 0.16 -2.45
CA LYS A 105 -12.31 0.35 -3.85
C LYS A 105 -11.26 1.08 -4.70
N SER A 106 -10.48 1.97 -4.08
CA SER A 106 -9.47 2.78 -4.75
C SER A 106 -8.49 3.36 -3.73
N VAL A 107 -7.26 3.58 -4.19
CA VAL A 107 -6.20 4.28 -3.46
C VAL A 107 -5.74 5.47 -4.31
N GLY A 108 -5.71 6.66 -3.70
CA GLY A 108 -4.98 7.80 -4.21
C GLY A 108 -3.61 7.86 -3.54
N TYR A 109 -2.53 8.04 -4.29
CA TYR A 109 -1.19 8.19 -3.73
C TYR A 109 -0.59 9.53 -4.16
N ARG A 110 -0.33 10.42 -3.20
CA ARG A 110 0.32 11.70 -3.46
C ARG A 110 1.82 11.56 -3.24
N ILE A 111 2.58 11.62 -4.33
CA ILE A 111 4.04 11.57 -4.30
C ILE A 111 4.58 12.90 -3.78
N THR A 112 5.62 12.81 -2.95
CA THR A 112 6.41 13.96 -2.49
C THR A 112 7.87 13.84 -2.89
N GLU A 113 8.61 14.94 -2.78
CA GLU A 113 10.05 14.99 -3.05
C GLU A 113 10.87 14.04 -2.16
N LYS A 114 10.34 13.67 -0.98
CA LYS A 114 11.03 12.85 0.02
C LYS A 114 10.75 11.36 -0.12
N ASP A 115 9.76 10.99 -0.93
CA ASP A 115 9.41 9.60 -1.14
C ASP A 115 10.57 8.91 -1.86
N THR A 116 11.09 7.83 -1.30
CA THR A 116 12.14 7.07 -1.98
C THR A 116 11.53 6.26 -3.13
N LEU A 117 12.37 5.81 -4.07
CA LEU A 117 11.91 4.89 -5.11
C LEU A 117 11.28 3.62 -4.52
N SER A 118 11.86 3.04 -3.46
CA SER A 118 11.29 1.86 -2.81
C SER A 118 9.95 2.15 -2.12
N ASP A 119 9.76 3.35 -1.56
CA ASP A 119 8.46 3.79 -1.04
C ASP A 119 7.40 3.85 -2.13
N MET A 120 7.71 4.53 -3.25
CA MET A 120 6.79 4.67 -4.38
C MET A 120 6.43 3.30 -4.99
N LEU A 121 7.43 2.45 -5.21
CA LEU A 121 7.22 1.08 -5.70
C LEU A 121 6.46 0.23 -4.67
N GLY A 122 6.73 0.36 -3.38
CA GLY A 122 6.03 -0.36 -2.32
C GLY A 122 4.52 -0.08 -2.35
N VAL A 123 4.11 1.19 -2.44
CA VAL A 123 2.69 1.55 -2.57
C VAL A 123 2.07 0.94 -3.83
N ALA A 124 2.76 1.03 -4.98
CA ALA A 124 2.26 0.48 -6.23
C ALA A 124 2.13 -1.05 -6.19
N LEU A 125 3.16 -1.75 -5.70
CA LEU A 125 3.19 -3.21 -5.57
C LEU A 125 2.09 -3.72 -4.63
N ALA A 126 1.87 -3.05 -3.50
CA ALA A 126 0.79 -3.41 -2.58
C ALA A 126 -0.59 -3.32 -3.27
N CYS A 127 -0.82 -2.27 -4.07
CA CYS A 127 -2.06 -2.11 -4.82
C CYS A 127 -2.21 -3.15 -5.94
N LEU A 128 -1.14 -3.44 -6.69
CA LEU A 128 -1.15 -4.44 -7.76
C LEU A 128 -1.45 -5.85 -7.21
N ILE A 129 -0.74 -6.27 -6.16
CA ILE A 129 -0.92 -7.58 -5.51
C ILE A 129 -2.32 -7.71 -4.94
N SER A 130 -2.82 -6.65 -4.30
CA SER A 130 -4.16 -6.63 -3.70
C SER A 130 -5.28 -6.37 -4.71
N GLN A 131 -4.94 -6.13 -5.98
CA GLN A 131 -5.88 -5.78 -7.07
C GLN A 131 -6.75 -4.56 -6.73
N ILE A 132 -6.12 -3.52 -6.20
CA ILE A 132 -6.73 -2.24 -5.84
C ILE A 132 -6.39 -1.20 -6.91
N PRO A 133 -7.38 -0.52 -7.51
CA PRO A 133 -7.13 0.60 -8.40
C PRO A 133 -6.31 1.70 -7.72
N LEU A 134 -5.20 2.09 -8.34
CA LEU A 134 -4.29 3.11 -7.85
C LEU A 134 -4.33 4.32 -8.77
N THR A 135 -4.46 5.52 -8.21
CA THR A 135 -4.22 6.78 -8.93
C THR A 135 -3.07 7.50 -8.25
N ILE A 136 -2.09 7.95 -9.05
CA ILE A 136 -0.91 8.65 -8.59
C ILE A 136 -1.12 10.14 -8.82
N SER A 137 -0.78 10.95 -7.84
CA SER A 137 -0.81 12.41 -7.90
C SER A 137 0.59 12.94 -7.62
N ALA A 138 1.06 13.88 -8.43
CA ALA A 138 2.34 14.55 -8.24
C ALA A 138 2.21 16.04 -8.60
N GLU A 139 3.08 16.90 -8.05
CA GLU A 139 3.02 18.35 -8.36
C GLU A 139 3.28 18.62 -9.84
N ASN A 140 4.27 17.94 -10.41
CA ASN A 140 4.68 17.99 -11.81
C ASN A 140 5.68 16.84 -12.08
N GLU A 141 6.20 16.75 -13.30
CA GLU A 141 7.17 15.74 -13.73
C GLU A 141 8.50 15.76 -12.94
N ARG A 142 8.81 16.86 -12.25
CA ARG A 142 10.04 17.03 -11.46
C ARG A 142 9.78 16.98 -9.95
N ALA A 143 8.58 16.58 -9.53
CA ALA A 143 8.19 16.55 -8.12
C ALA A 143 9.04 15.59 -7.27
N ASN A 144 9.66 14.58 -7.89
CA ASN A 144 10.56 13.65 -7.25
C ASN A 144 11.65 13.24 -8.26
N LYS A 145 12.90 13.12 -7.80
CA LYS A 145 14.06 12.77 -8.64
C LYS A 145 13.93 11.40 -9.32
N ASP A 146 13.25 10.44 -8.68
CA ASP A 146 13.12 9.06 -9.15
C ASP A 146 11.80 8.83 -9.90
N LEU A 147 10.99 9.89 -10.12
CA LEU A 147 9.64 9.78 -10.69
C LEU A 147 9.65 9.16 -12.10
N THR A 148 10.56 9.61 -12.96
CA THR A 148 10.67 9.09 -14.33
C THR A 148 10.94 7.58 -14.33
N PHE A 149 11.92 7.12 -13.53
CA PHE A 149 12.25 5.71 -13.43
C PHE A 149 11.14 4.89 -12.76
N PHE A 150 10.47 5.45 -11.76
CA PHE A 150 9.28 4.84 -11.17
C PHE A 150 8.19 4.59 -12.22
N LEU A 151 7.90 5.56 -13.10
CA LEU A 151 6.92 5.39 -14.18
C LEU A 151 7.36 4.34 -15.22
N GLU A 152 8.66 4.24 -15.53
CA GLU A 152 9.21 3.16 -16.36
C GLU A 152 8.98 1.78 -15.71
N CYS A 153 9.22 1.67 -14.40
CA CYS A 153 8.93 0.46 -13.64
C CYS A 153 7.45 0.09 -13.69
N LEU A 154 6.53 1.06 -13.51
CA LEU A 154 5.09 0.82 -13.63
C LEU A 154 4.70 0.32 -15.03
N LYS A 155 5.31 0.88 -16.08
CA LYS A 155 5.10 0.43 -17.45
C LYS A 155 5.59 -1.00 -17.65
N ALA A 156 6.77 -1.35 -17.13
CA ALA A 156 7.30 -2.71 -17.17
C ALA A 156 6.40 -3.71 -16.44
N LEU A 157 5.87 -3.31 -15.28
CA LEU A 157 4.90 -4.06 -14.48
C LEU A 157 3.51 -4.13 -15.11
N ARG A 158 3.28 -3.42 -16.24
CA ARG A 158 1.96 -3.27 -16.88
C ARG A 158 0.89 -2.78 -15.91
N ALA A 159 1.29 -1.93 -14.98
CA ALA A 159 0.41 -1.37 -13.96
C ALA A 159 -0.57 -0.38 -14.60
N ASN A 160 -1.87 -0.58 -14.40
CA ASN A 160 -2.88 0.42 -14.74
C ASN A 160 -3.03 1.41 -13.58
N ALA A 161 -2.09 2.35 -13.47
CA ALA A 161 -2.03 3.37 -12.43
C ALA A 161 -1.87 4.76 -13.08
N PRO A 162 -2.97 5.47 -13.40
CA PRO A 162 -2.88 6.80 -14.01
C PRO A 162 -2.16 7.78 -13.07
N ILE A 163 -1.30 8.61 -13.67
CA ILE A 163 -0.67 9.75 -12.99
C ILE A 163 -1.38 11.04 -13.36
N VAL A 164 -1.65 11.87 -12.35
CA VAL A 164 -2.24 13.20 -12.47
C VAL A 164 -1.24 14.21 -11.94
N TYR A 165 -0.91 15.21 -12.77
CA TYR A 165 -0.09 16.35 -12.34
C TYR A 165 -0.99 17.48 -11.85
N GLU A 166 -0.94 17.75 -10.56
CA GLU A 166 -1.83 18.70 -9.88
C GLU A 166 -1.19 19.24 -8.60
N SER A 167 -1.67 20.38 -8.12
CA SER A 167 -1.19 20.94 -6.86
C SER A 167 -1.71 20.15 -5.65
N LEU A 168 -1.06 20.30 -4.50
CA LEU A 168 -1.54 19.75 -3.23
C LEU A 168 -3.00 20.19 -2.94
N GLN A 169 -3.34 21.44 -3.27
CA GLN A 169 -4.68 21.99 -3.12
C GLN A 169 -5.71 21.20 -3.93
N LYS A 170 -5.49 21.03 -5.24
CA LYS A 170 -6.43 20.30 -6.10
C LYS A 170 -6.60 18.84 -5.67
N PHE A 171 -5.51 18.19 -5.30
CA PHE A 171 -5.58 16.82 -4.80
C PHE A 171 -6.37 16.74 -3.48
N SER A 172 -6.18 17.70 -2.57
CA SER A 172 -6.92 17.76 -1.29
C SER A 172 -8.42 18.00 -1.48
N GLU A 173 -8.83 18.77 -2.48
CA GLU A 173 -10.24 18.98 -2.81
C GLU A 173 -10.93 17.72 -3.33
N ASN A 174 -10.15 16.76 -3.87
CA ASN A 174 -10.65 15.54 -4.50
C ASN A 174 -10.42 14.27 -3.66
N LEU A 175 -10.18 14.38 -2.34
CA LEU A 175 -9.94 13.21 -1.47
C LEU A 175 -11.11 12.21 -1.47
N ASN A 176 -12.35 12.69 -1.67
CA ASN A 176 -13.56 11.86 -1.70
C ASN A 176 -13.64 10.91 -2.90
N ALA A 177 -12.85 11.11 -3.96
CA ALA A 177 -12.74 10.19 -5.09
C ALA A 177 -12.03 8.88 -4.68
N PHE A 178 -11.30 8.89 -3.57
CA PHE A 178 -10.52 7.75 -3.11
C PHE A 178 -11.13 7.14 -1.85
N ASN A 179 -11.10 5.81 -1.75
CA ASN A 179 -11.47 5.16 -0.49
C ASN A 179 -10.37 5.29 0.57
N ARG A 180 -9.11 5.34 0.14
CA ARG A 180 -7.95 5.59 0.99
C ARG A 180 -6.96 6.47 0.24
N VAL A 181 -6.27 7.32 0.99
CA VAL A 181 -5.16 8.12 0.46
C VAL A 181 -3.87 7.68 1.15
N ARG A 182 -2.82 7.50 0.36
CA ARG A 182 -1.45 7.33 0.82
C ARG A 182 -0.71 8.65 0.64
N TYR A 183 -0.07 9.07 1.72
CA TYR A 183 0.75 10.27 1.80
C TYR A 183 1.83 10.00 2.84
N LEU A 184 3.10 10.03 2.44
CA LEU A 184 4.22 9.58 3.29
C LEU A 184 4.90 10.72 4.04
N LYS A 185 4.54 11.96 3.72
CA LYS A 185 5.02 13.13 4.46
C LYS A 185 4.46 13.11 5.88
N SER A 186 5.35 13.23 6.86
CA SER A 186 5.03 13.17 8.29
C SER A 186 4.54 14.49 8.90
N GLY A 187 4.75 15.62 8.22
CA GLY A 187 4.31 16.93 8.69
C GLY A 187 2.85 17.22 8.38
N LEU A 188 2.12 17.78 9.34
CA LEU A 188 0.77 18.29 9.13
C LEU A 188 0.80 19.40 8.07
N ASP A 189 -0.13 19.31 7.14
CA ASP A 189 -0.32 20.28 6.08
C ASP A 189 -1.77 20.25 5.59
N LEU A 190 -2.04 20.99 4.52
CA LEU A 190 -3.36 21.13 3.91
C LEU A 190 -4.10 19.79 3.71
N LEU A 191 -3.39 18.72 3.34
CA LEU A 191 -4.04 17.42 3.11
C LEU A 191 -4.60 16.83 4.41
N HIS A 192 -3.91 17.05 5.53
CA HIS A 192 -4.33 16.61 6.85
C HIS A 192 -5.50 17.45 7.37
N GLU A 193 -5.48 18.76 7.12
CA GLU A 193 -6.58 19.67 7.47
C GLU A 193 -7.87 19.29 6.73
N GLN A 194 -7.77 18.98 5.44
CA GLN A 194 -8.91 18.61 4.61
C GLN A 194 -9.45 17.20 4.90
N ALA A 195 -8.62 16.31 5.44
CA ALA A 195 -8.99 14.94 5.79
C ALA A 195 -9.65 14.80 7.19
N SER A 196 -9.55 15.84 8.02
CA SER A 196 -10.10 15.90 9.38
C SER A 196 -11.58 16.26 9.39
#